data_AF-A0A423U4V1-F1
#
_entry.id   AF-A0A423U4V1-F1
#
_cell.length_a   1.000
_cell.length_b   1.000
_cell.length_c   1.000
_cell.angle_alpha   90.00
_cell.angle_beta   90.00
_cell.angle_gamma   90.00
#
_symmetry.space_group_name_H-M   'P 1'
#
loop_
_entity.id
_entity.type
_entity.pdbx_description
1 polymer ?
#
loop_
_entity_poly.entity_id
_entity_poly.type
_entity_poly.pdbx_seq_one_letter_code
_entity_poly.pdbx_strand_id
1 'polypeptide(L)'
;MKAVFTTQISCGGLFSRRRERERNIMPPKVNPRDVSPFLRSVRKFLLGREHTSALRHPDGMVCRSQPPPNLPPGVSHKLSANYYYTRDGRRDVVPAQTVAVNSSTAPTRLISAGAESEAAVAVAVKTPKTPGSNYNYDSGYN
;
A
#
# COMPACT_ATOMS: atom_id res chain seq x y z
N MET A 1 -9.11 38.82 23.33
CA MET A 1 -10.52 38.88 23.79
C MET A 1 -11.34 37.85 23.02
N LYS A 2 -11.99 36.97 23.78
CA LYS A 2 -13.14 36.08 23.44
C LYS A 2 -12.96 35.01 22.35
N ALA A 3 -12.75 33.78 22.84
CA ALA A 3 -13.09 32.51 22.21
C ALA A 3 -14.60 32.30 22.14
N VAL A 4 -15.11 31.65 21.08
CA VAL A 4 -16.48 31.10 21.03
C VAL A 4 -16.52 29.81 20.19
N PHE A 5 -16.65 28.68 20.91
CA PHE A 5 -17.29 27.39 20.58
C PHE A 5 -16.81 26.55 19.38
N THR A 6 -15.74 25.80 19.65
CA THR A 6 -15.63 24.40 19.23
C THR A 6 -16.67 23.56 19.97
N THR A 7 -17.69 23.03 19.28
CA THR A 7 -18.48 21.91 19.83
C THR A 7 -17.75 20.61 19.53
N GLN A 8 -16.95 20.20 20.51
CA GLN A 8 -16.57 18.82 20.76
C GLN A 8 -17.83 17.94 20.74
N ILE A 9 -17.95 17.04 19.75
CA ILE A 9 -18.75 15.83 19.93
C ILE A 9 -17.78 14.81 20.53
N SER A 10 -17.66 14.88 21.85
CA SER A 10 -17.12 13.78 22.64
C SER A 10 -18.12 12.63 22.58
N CYS A 11 -17.68 11.46 22.13
CA CYS A 11 -18.08 10.22 22.77
C CYS A 11 -17.11 9.14 22.30
N GLY A 12 -16.27 8.70 23.23
CA GLY A 12 -15.50 7.49 23.04
C GLY A 12 -16.41 6.29 22.79
N GLY A 13 -15.79 5.23 22.28
CA GLY A 13 -16.35 3.89 22.32
C GLY A 13 -17.07 3.46 21.04
N LEU A 14 -16.76 2.23 20.66
CA LEU A 14 -17.46 1.39 19.69
C LEU A 14 -17.20 1.70 18.20
N PHE A 15 -15.99 1.28 17.84
CA PHE A 15 -15.60 0.46 16.68
C PHE A 15 -16.67 -0.55 16.17
N SER A 16 -17.89 -0.11 15.84
CA SER A 16 -18.95 -1.00 15.33
C SER A 16 -19.97 -0.31 14.41
N ARG A 17 -20.02 1.03 14.31
CA ARG A 17 -21.07 1.74 13.55
C ARG A 17 -20.68 2.19 12.12
N ARG A 18 -19.58 1.69 11.55
CA ARG A 18 -19.17 2.05 10.16
C ARG A 18 -19.78 1.16 9.07
N ARG A 19 -20.46 0.06 9.42
CA ARG A 19 -20.99 -0.91 8.43
C ARG A 19 -22.39 -0.62 7.88
N GLU A 20 -23.09 0.40 8.37
CA GLU A 20 -24.51 0.60 8.06
C GLU A 20 -24.80 1.74 7.09
N ARG A 21 -23.84 2.63 6.80
CA ARG A 21 -24.08 3.80 5.92
C ARG A 21 -24.03 3.51 4.41
N GLU A 22 -23.84 2.26 3.98
CA GLU A 22 -23.82 1.88 2.55
C GLU A 22 -24.84 0.80 2.15
N ARG A 23 -25.97 0.66 2.85
CA ARG A 23 -27.03 -0.25 2.40
C ARG A 23 -28.39 0.42 2.31
N ASN A 24 -28.52 1.38 1.38
CA ASN A 24 -29.78 1.55 0.65
C ASN A 24 -29.86 0.54 -0.51
N ILE A 25 -29.46 -0.71 -0.26
CA ILE A 25 -29.74 -1.80 -1.18
C ILE A 25 -31.09 -2.32 -0.70
N MET A 26 -32.15 -1.97 -1.43
CA MET A 26 -33.47 -2.55 -1.19
C MET A 26 -33.32 -4.06 -1.09
N PRO A 27 -34.00 -4.73 -0.14
CA PRO A 27 -33.98 -6.18 -0.09
C PRO A 27 -34.37 -6.71 -1.48
N PRO A 28 -33.67 -7.73 -1.99
CA PRO A 28 -33.93 -8.23 -3.33
C PRO A 28 -35.40 -8.61 -3.43
N LYS A 29 -36.04 -8.18 -4.52
CA LYS A 29 -37.48 -8.42 -4.75
C LYS A 29 -37.82 -9.92 -4.76
N VAL A 30 -36.83 -10.76 -5.10
CA VAL A 30 -36.95 -12.21 -5.19
C VAL A 30 -35.75 -12.84 -4.50
N ASN A 31 -35.99 -13.91 -3.73
CA ASN A 31 -34.90 -14.67 -3.11
C ASN A 31 -33.98 -15.27 -4.20
N PRO A 32 -32.66 -15.24 -4.02
CA PRO A 32 -31.73 -15.94 -4.89
C PRO A 32 -32.11 -17.41 -5.07
N ARG A 33 -31.95 -17.92 -6.29
CA ARG A 33 -32.27 -19.30 -6.60
C ARG A 33 -31.38 -20.24 -5.78
N ASP A 34 -32.00 -21.01 -4.88
CA ASP A 34 -31.37 -22.08 -4.10
C ASP A 34 -31.96 -23.45 -4.48
N VAL A 35 -31.40 -24.52 -3.94
CA VAL A 35 -31.92 -25.89 -4.11
C VAL A 35 -33.29 -26.07 -3.44
N SER A 36 -33.96 -27.18 -3.75
CA SER A 36 -35.24 -27.53 -3.09
C SER A 36 -35.11 -27.54 -1.56
N PRO A 37 -36.17 -27.19 -0.82
CA PRO A 37 -36.09 -27.05 0.64
C PRO A 37 -35.64 -28.33 1.35
N PHE A 38 -35.98 -29.50 0.80
CA PHE A 38 -35.49 -30.79 1.29
C PHE A 38 -33.96 -30.91 1.18
N LEU A 39 -33.40 -30.66 0.00
CA LEU A 39 -31.95 -30.72 -0.22
C LEU A 39 -31.20 -29.64 0.57
N ARG A 40 -31.82 -28.48 0.81
CA ARG A 40 -31.27 -27.44 1.67
C ARG A 40 -31.10 -27.93 3.11
N SER A 41 -32.08 -28.66 3.64
CA SER A 41 -32.03 -29.25 4.99
C SER A 41 -30.99 -30.35 5.10
N VAL A 42 -30.89 -31.25 4.11
CA VAL A 42 -29.84 -32.28 4.07
C VAL A 42 -28.45 -31.64 4.03
N ARG A 43 -28.26 -30.62 3.20
CA ARG A 43 -27.00 -29.86 3.10
C ARG A 43 -26.64 -29.17 4.41
N LYS A 44 -27.61 -28.55 5.09
CA LYS A 44 -27.41 -27.90 6.40
C LYS A 44 -27.03 -28.93 7.47
N PHE A 45 -27.67 -30.10 7.45
CA PHE A 45 -27.39 -31.18 8.38
C PHE A 45 -25.98 -31.74 8.22
N LEU A 46 -25.57 -32.07 6.97
CA LEU A 46 -24.23 -32.63 6.70
C LEU A 46 -23.10 -31.61 6.93
N LEU A 47 -23.35 -30.32 6.71
CA LEU A 47 -22.34 -29.28 6.90
C LEU A 47 -22.19 -28.83 8.35
N GLY A 48 -23.18 -29.10 9.22
CA GLY A 48 -23.21 -28.58 10.59
C GLY A 48 -23.27 -27.05 10.69
N ARG A 49 -23.49 -26.36 9.56
CA ARG A 49 -23.58 -24.89 9.45
C ARG A 49 -24.58 -24.49 8.37
N GLU A 50 -25.00 -23.23 8.42
CA GLU A 50 -25.76 -22.64 7.32
C GLU A 50 -24.91 -22.55 6.07
N HIS A 51 -25.46 -23.00 4.94
CA HIS A 51 -24.78 -22.93 3.66
C HIS A 51 -24.82 -21.52 3.11
N THR A 52 -23.64 -20.95 2.85
CA THR A 52 -23.48 -19.67 2.16
C THR A 52 -23.22 -19.90 0.67
N SER A 53 -24.04 -19.31 -0.20
CA SER A 53 -23.87 -19.43 -1.66
C SER A 53 -22.65 -18.62 -2.12
N ALA A 54 -21.66 -19.28 -2.74
CA ALA A 54 -20.54 -18.61 -3.42
C ALA A 54 -20.90 -18.08 -4.82
N LEU A 55 -22.11 -18.38 -5.29
CA LEU A 55 -22.62 -17.93 -6.57
C LEU A 55 -22.90 -16.42 -6.54
N ARG A 56 -22.57 -15.74 -7.63
CA ARG A 56 -22.81 -14.32 -7.79
C ARG A 56 -24.20 -14.10 -8.37
N HIS A 57 -25.14 -13.75 -7.51
CA HIS A 57 -26.49 -13.36 -7.90
C HIS A 57 -26.53 -11.88 -8.30
N PRO A 58 -27.44 -11.46 -9.20
CA PRO A 58 -27.53 -10.08 -9.67
C PRO A 58 -27.71 -9.07 -8.54
N ASP A 59 -28.41 -9.46 -7.47
CA ASP A 59 -28.69 -8.58 -6.33
C ASP A 59 -27.46 -8.26 -5.47
N GLY A 60 -26.45 -9.14 -5.49
CA GLY A 60 -25.17 -8.95 -4.81
C GLY A 60 -24.07 -8.40 -5.72
N MET A 61 -24.40 -8.12 -6.99
CA MET A 61 -23.48 -7.55 -7.97
C MET A 61 -23.88 -6.12 -8.29
N VAL A 62 -22.89 -5.29 -8.58
CA VAL A 62 -23.14 -3.97 -9.16
C VAL A 62 -23.68 -4.14 -10.58
N CYS A 63 -24.47 -3.18 -11.05
CA CYS A 63 -24.99 -3.14 -12.41
C CYS A 63 -23.86 -3.28 -13.45
N ARG A 64 -24.18 -3.91 -14.59
CA ARG A 64 -23.22 -4.06 -15.70
C ARG A 64 -22.96 -2.75 -16.43
N SER A 65 -23.99 -1.89 -16.50
CA SER A 65 -23.88 -0.54 -17.03
C SER A 65 -23.61 0.42 -15.88
N GLN A 66 -22.46 1.07 -15.95
CA GLN A 66 -22.03 2.06 -14.98
C GLN A 66 -22.19 3.46 -15.57
N PRO A 67 -22.59 4.48 -14.77
CA PRO A 67 -22.65 5.85 -15.25
C PRO A 67 -21.24 6.34 -15.65
N PRO A 68 -21.15 7.35 -16.53
CA PRO A 68 -19.86 7.92 -16.92
C PRO A 68 -19.12 8.45 -15.68
N PRO A 69 -17.86 8.01 -15.43
CA PRO A 69 -17.11 8.45 -14.26
C PRO A 69 -16.53 9.85 -14.47
N ASN A 70 -16.49 10.66 -13.40
CA ASN A 70 -15.72 11.90 -13.34
C ASN A 70 -14.50 11.67 -12.43
N LEU A 71 -13.33 11.42 -13.02
CA LEU A 71 -12.11 11.12 -12.29
C LEU A 71 -11.36 12.40 -11.91
N PRO A 72 -10.77 12.48 -10.70
CA PRO A 72 -9.95 13.62 -10.33
C PRO A 72 -8.71 13.73 -11.24
N PRO A 73 -8.27 14.95 -11.57
CA PRO A 73 -7.09 15.16 -12.39
C PRO A 73 -5.81 14.73 -11.67
N GLY A 74 -4.78 14.37 -12.45
CA GLY A 74 -3.46 14.03 -11.91
C GLY A 74 -2.67 15.26 -11.43
N VAL A 75 -1.59 15.02 -10.68
CA VAL A 75 -0.75 16.08 -10.07
C VAL A 75 -0.12 17.04 -11.06
N SER A 76 0.04 16.62 -12.32
CA SER A 76 0.61 17.41 -13.42
C SER A 76 -0.45 18.13 -14.26
N HIS A 77 -1.72 18.16 -13.86
CA HIS A 77 -2.75 18.99 -14.50
C HIS A 77 -2.77 20.40 -13.91
N LYS A 78 -1.63 21.10 -13.99
CA LYS A 78 -1.46 22.48 -13.53
C LYS A 78 -1.26 23.41 -14.72
N LEU A 79 -1.91 24.57 -14.69
CA LEU A 79 -1.87 25.57 -15.77
C LEU A 79 -0.56 26.37 -15.82
N SER A 80 0.11 26.52 -14.68
CA SER A 80 1.37 27.27 -14.56
C SER A 80 2.40 26.48 -13.73
N ALA A 81 3.68 26.87 -13.84
CA ALA A 81 4.80 26.31 -13.07
C ALA A 81 4.88 24.77 -13.14
N ASN A 82 4.68 24.21 -14.34
CA ASN A 82 4.57 22.78 -14.57
C ASN A 82 5.30 22.37 -15.85
N TYR A 83 6.52 22.87 -16.01
CA TYR A 83 7.37 22.51 -17.13
C TYR A 83 7.78 21.03 -17.04
N TYR A 84 7.84 20.36 -18.19
CA TYR A 84 8.16 18.93 -18.21
C TYR A 84 9.57 18.64 -17.68
N TYR A 85 10.55 19.52 -17.96
CA TYR A 85 11.95 19.30 -17.59
C TYR A 85 12.19 19.18 -16.08
N THR A 86 11.35 19.77 -15.22
CA THR A 86 11.53 19.70 -13.75
C THR A 86 10.97 18.42 -13.13
N ARG A 87 10.17 17.65 -13.86
CA ARG A 87 9.50 16.42 -13.36
C ARG A 87 9.99 15.16 -14.06
N ASP A 88 11.01 15.28 -14.88
CA ASP A 88 11.40 14.28 -15.84
C ASP A 88 12.49 13.34 -15.30
N GLY A 89 12.07 12.43 -14.42
CA GLY A 89 12.96 11.43 -13.83
C GLY A 89 13.65 10.50 -14.84
N ARG A 90 13.21 10.46 -16.10
CA ARG A 90 13.90 9.68 -17.15
C ARG A 90 15.24 10.29 -17.54
N ARG A 91 15.38 11.62 -17.41
CA ARG A 91 16.59 12.36 -17.78
C ARG A 91 17.52 12.56 -16.57
N ASP A 92 17.00 12.37 -15.37
CA ASP A 92 17.77 12.39 -14.11
C ASP A 92 18.61 11.12 -13.89
N VAL A 93 18.43 10.09 -14.72
CA VAL A 93 19.19 8.84 -14.62
C VAL A 93 20.62 9.06 -15.12
N VAL A 94 21.57 9.04 -14.19
CA VAL A 94 23.01 9.10 -14.45
C VAL A 94 23.55 7.66 -14.59
N PRO A 95 24.55 7.41 -15.44
CA PRO A 95 25.24 6.11 -15.48
C PRO A 95 25.75 5.67 -14.10
N ALA A 96 25.77 4.36 -13.87
CA ALA A 96 26.21 3.79 -12.60
C ALA A 96 27.64 4.24 -12.24
N GLN A 97 27.85 4.59 -10.98
CA GLN A 97 29.17 4.97 -10.48
C GLN A 97 30.06 3.73 -10.34
N THR A 98 31.24 3.76 -10.96
CA THR A 98 32.22 2.67 -10.93
C THR A 98 33.03 2.69 -9.64
N VAL A 99 32.90 1.66 -8.81
CA VAL A 99 33.58 1.58 -7.49
C VAL A 99 35.00 1.03 -7.60
N ALA A 100 35.19 0.02 -8.45
CA ALA A 100 36.48 -0.58 -8.73
C ALA A 100 36.49 -1.13 -10.16
N VAL A 101 37.66 -1.12 -10.80
CA VAL A 101 37.88 -1.71 -12.11
C VAL A 101 38.92 -2.81 -12.00
N ASN A 102 38.61 -3.98 -12.54
CA ASN A 102 39.54 -5.09 -12.62
C ASN A 102 40.38 -4.90 -13.90
N SER A 103 41.64 -4.49 -13.75
CA SER A 103 42.61 -4.55 -14.84
C SER A 103 43.33 -5.91 -14.82
N SER A 104 43.93 -6.31 -15.94
CA SER A 104 44.72 -7.54 -16.06
C SER A 104 45.91 -7.61 -15.10
N THR A 105 46.30 -6.48 -14.51
CA THR A 105 47.44 -6.38 -13.59
C THR A 105 47.02 -6.32 -12.11
N ALA A 106 45.90 -5.66 -11.77
CA ALA A 106 45.31 -5.65 -10.42
C ALA A 106 43.91 -4.97 -10.38
N PRO A 107 43.06 -5.27 -9.38
CA PRO A 107 41.84 -4.51 -9.14
C PRO A 107 42.15 -3.11 -8.56
N THR A 108 41.89 -2.07 -9.34
CA THR A 108 42.07 -0.67 -8.93
C THR A 108 40.76 -0.12 -8.39
N ARG A 109 40.74 0.32 -7.12
CA ARG A 109 39.61 1.06 -6.54
C ARG A 109 39.62 2.48 -7.11
N LEU A 110 38.55 2.90 -7.78
CA LEU A 110 38.49 4.19 -8.48
C LEU A 110 37.93 5.32 -7.63
N ILE A 111 37.27 5.00 -6.52
CA ILE A 111 36.76 5.98 -5.56
C ILE A 111 37.65 5.94 -4.34
N SER A 112 38.29 7.06 -3.99
CA SER A 112 38.84 7.23 -2.65
C SER A 112 37.66 7.19 -1.68
N ALA A 113 37.77 6.37 -0.64
CA ALA A 113 36.95 6.59 0.55
C ALA A 113 37.10 8.09 0.89
N GLY A 114 35.99 8.77 1.20
CA GLY A 114 35.94 10.21 1.36
C GLY A 114 37.12 10.74 2.17
N ALA A 115 37.56 11.96 1.86
CA ALA A 115 38.63 12.65 2.56
C ALA A 115 38.37 12.70 4.08
N GLU A 116 38.76 11.65 4.78
CA GLU A 116 39.06 11.66 6.19
C GLU A 116 40.53 12.04 6.26
N SER A 117 40.74 13.28 6.68
CA SER A 117 42.03 13.88 7.00
C SER A 117 43.02 12.84 7.52
N GLU A 118 44.16 12.75 6.85
CA GLU A 118 45.32 12.00 7.32
C GLU A 118 45.76 12.52 8.70
N ALA A 119 45.34 11.85 9.75
CA ALA A 119 45.95 11.98 11.06
C ALA A 119 45.87 10.63 11.79
N ALA A 120 47.05 10.04 11.96
CA ALA A 120 47.39 8.96 12.87
C ALA A 120 46.85 7.55 12.56
N VAL A 121 47.78 6.78 12.00
CA VAL A 121 47.92 5.33 12.03
C VAL A 121 47.47 4.70 13.37
N ALA A 122 46.33 4.02 13.33
CA ALA A 122 46.10 2.81 14.08
C ALA A 122 45.57 1.78 13.08
N VAL A 123 46.09 0.55 13.10
CA VAL A 123 45.63 -0.56 12.27
C VAL A 123 44.22 -0.95 12.71
N ALA A 124 43.22 -0.20 12.25
CA ALA A 124 41.82 -0.51 12.51
C ALA A 124 41.45 -1.77 11.72
N VAL A 125 41.18 -2.86 12.44
CA VAL A 125 40.60 -4.08 11.89
C VAL A 125 39.32 -3.70 11.15
N LYS A 126 39.30 -3.85 9.82
CA LYS A 126 38.13 -3.51 8.99
C LYS A 126 36.99 -4.45 9.38
N THR A 127 36.00 -3.93 10.10
CA THR A 127 34.77 -4.66 10.40
C THR A 127 33.99 -4.93 9.11
N PRO A 128 33.31 -6.08 9.00
CA PRO A 128 32.48 -6.37 7.84
C PRO A 128 31.34 -5.34 7.77
N LYS A 129 31.19 -4.69 6.61
CA LYS A 129 30.07 -3.76 6.36
C LYS A 129 28.85 -4.56 5.90
N THR A 130 27.72 -4.40 6.59
CA THR A 130 26.42 -4.88 6.11
C THR A 130 25.79 -3.84 5.17
N PRO A 131 25.01 -4.24 4.16
CA PRO A 131 24.37 -3.31 3.22
C PRO A 131 23.24 -2.46 3.85
N GLY A 132 22.75 -2.84 5.03
CA GLY A 132 21.72 -2.14 5.79
C GLY A 132 21.69 -2.61 7.25
N SER A 133 20.76 -2.05 8.02
CA SER A 133 20.50 -2.50 9.39
C SER A 133 19.71 -3.81 9.40
N ASN A 134 19.93 -4.66 10.41
CA ASN A 134 19.22 -5.93 10.54
C ASN A 134 17.83 -5.65 11.14
N TYR A 135 16.77 -5.86 10.36
CA TYR A 135 15.40 -5.63 10.82
C TYR A 135 14.79 -6.89 11.42
N ASN A 136 14.37 -6.82 12.68
CA ASN A 136 13.58 -7.88 13.31
C ASN A 136 12.07 -7.61 13.10
N TYR A 137 11.43 -8.46 12.30
CA TYR A 137 10.01 -8.34 11.95
C TYR A 137 9.05 -8.62 13.13
N ASP A 138 9.53 -9.30 14.17
CA ASP A 138 8.74 -9.67 15.35
C ASP A 138 8.74 -8.55 16.40
N SER A 139 9.90 -7.91 16.64
CA SER A 139 10.04 -6.85 17.63
C SER A 139 9.87 -5.44 17.08
N GLY A 140 9.98 -5.24 15.76
CA GLY A 140 9.89 -3.93 15.11
C GLY A 140 11.07 -2.99 15.40
N TYR A 141 12.13 -3.49 16.04
CA TYR A 141 13.36 -2.76 16.34
C TYR A 141 14.55 -3.36 15.58
N ASN A 142 15.52 -2.49 15.29
CA ASN A 142 16.83 -2.84 14.73
C ASN A 142 17.87 -3.01 15.85
#